data_AF-A0A6J6PRZ5-F1
#
_entry.id   AF-A0A6J6PRZ5-F1
#
_cell.length_a   1.000
_cell.length_b   1.000
_cell.length_c   1.000
_cell.angle_alpha   90.00
_cell.angle_beta   90.00
_cell.angle_gamma   90.00
#
_symmetry.space_group_name_H-M   'P 1'
#
loop_
_entity.id
_entity.type
_entity.pdbx_description
1 polymer ?
#
loop_
_entity_poly.entity_id
_entity_poly.type
_entity_poly.pdbx_seq_one_letter_code
_entity_poly.pdbx_strand_id
1 'polypeptide(L)'
;MSKPVIGFAGMTHLGLVSGVSAAEKGFRVVCFDPDVARIEPLARGVLPVSEPQLDDLVARNGERLSFTGDPADLTACDVIYVAPDVPTDDEGGSDLGPINALLDKVLGAARADAVIVVLSQVPPGFTRGKQRADRILYYQVETLIFGRAVERALLPERYIVGCADPAQPLPDAYRTFLEAHGCPILPMRYESAELAKISINMCLVASVSTANTLAELCEKIGADWSEIVPALKLDRRIGQYSYLAPGLGIAGGNLERDLATVCAFADRLGTDAGMVRAWIANSRHRRDWAAVTIRAALLQAKPDATVAVWGLAYKENTHSVKNSPSLATLAQLPGAKLRIHDPLVPASAAGHATAAGAADPIAALEGADALMILTPWPQYRAIPCDAIAAAMRGRIVLDPYGVLDLKAAHASGLDMYTLGRPPLLASDR
;
A
#
# COMPACT_ATOMS: atom_id res chain seq x y z
N MET A 1 -38.50 -8.33 -5.32
CA MET A 1 -38.31 -7.13 -4.46
C MET A 1 -37.35 -6.20 -5.19
N SER A 2 -37.54 -4.88 -5.08
CA SER A 2 -36.58 -3.91 -5.61
C SER A 2 -35.24 -4.06 -4.89
N LYS A 3 -34.12 -3.85 -5.59
CA LYS A 3 -32.80 -3.80 -4.95
C LYS A 3 -32.76 -2.65 -3.94
N PRO A 4 -32.07 -2.81 -2.79
CA PRO A 4 -31.87 -1.72 -1.85
C PRO A 4 -31.10 -0.55 -2.48
N VAL A 5 -31.34 0.65 -1.98
CA VAL A 5 -30.55 1.85 -2.30
C VAL A 5 -29.36 1.92 -1.34
N ILE A 6 -28.16 2.13 -1.88
CA ILE A 6 -26.92 2.10 -1.11
C ILE A 6 -26.33 3.51 -1.02
N GLY A 7 -26.05 3.97 0.19
CA GLY A 7 -25.33 5.22 0.45
C GLY A 7 -23.86 4.96 0.74
N PHE A 8 -22.98 5.82 0.24
CA PHE A 8 -21.59 5.91 0.67
C PHE A 8 -21.32 7.34 1.11
N ALA A 9 -21.04 7.54 2.40
CA ALA A 9 -20.70 8.80 3.01
C ALA A 9 -19.19 8.89 3.22
N GLY A 10 -18.56 9.91 2.61
CA GLY A 10 -17.11 10.05 2.55
C GLY A 10 -16.60 9.60 1.19
N MET A 11 -16.36 10.56 0.29
CA MET A 11 -15.99 10.35 -1.11
C MET A 11 -14.49 10.44 -1.32
N THR A 12 -13.72 9.88 -0.38
CA THR A 12 -12.30 9.58 -0.61
C THR A 12 -12.16 8.41 -1.58
N HIS A 13 -10.94 7.93 -1.79
CA HIS A 13 -10.69 6.75 -2.64
C HIS A 13 -11.57 5.56 -2.27
N LEU A 14 -11.71 5.27 -0.97
CA LEU A 14 -12.47 4.13 -0.47
C LEU A 14 -13.96 4.21 -0.79
N GLY A 15 -14.62 5.32 -0.45
CA GLY A 15 -16.05 5.51 -0.71
C GLY A 15 -16.38 5.61 -2.19
N LEU A 16 -15.54 6.30 -2.97
CA LEU A 16 -15.72 6.43 -4.42
C LEU A 16 -15.65 5.08 -5.13
N VAL A 17 -14.57 4.32 -4.93
CA VAL A 17 -14.39 3.01 -5.58
C VAL A 17 -15.49 2.04 -5.16
N SER A 18 -15.87 2.03 -3.89
CA SER A 18 -16.92 1.15 -3.36
C SER A 18 -18.30 1.51 -3.92
N GLY A 19 -18.62 2.81 -4.00
CA GLY A 19 -19.88 3.30 -4.57
C GLY A 19 -20.02 2.99 -6.06
N VAL A 20 -18.96 3.19 -6.83
CA VAL A 20 -18.95 2.85 -8.27
C VAL A 20 -19.09 1.35 -8.47
N SER A 21 -18.42 0.53 -7.66
CA SER A 21 -18.59 -0.94 -7.69
C SER A 21 -20.03 -1.36 -7.40
N ALA A 22 -20.66 -0.77 -6.39
CA ALA A 22 -22.06 -1.03 -6.06
C ALA A 22 -23.00 -0.67 -7.23
N ALA A 23 -22.74 0.44 -7.92
CA ALA A 23 -23.54 0.84 -9.08
C ALA A 23 -23.38 -0.14 -10.26
N GLU A 24 -22.16 -0.64 -10.51
CA GLU A 24 -21.88 -1.66 -11.52
C GLU A 24 -22.60 -3.00 -11.20
N LYS A 25 -22.73 -3.36 -9.92
CA LYS A 25 -23.60 -4.49 -9.48
C LYS A 25 -25.10 -4.20 -9.62
N GLY A 26 -25.45 -3.00 -10.07
CA GLY A 26 -26.78 -2.56 -10.42
C GLY A 26 -27.64 -2.13 -9.26
N PHE A 27 -27.03 -1.63 -8.20
CA PHE A 27 -27.72 -0.90 -7.14
C PHE A 27 -27.82 0.58 -7.52
N ARG A 28 -28.82 1.28 -6.98
CA ARG A 28 -28.87 2.74 -7.03
C ARG A 28 -28.05 3.27 -5.86
N VAL A 29 -27.18 4.23 -6.11
CA VAL A 29 -26.12 4.64 -5.19
C VAL A 29 -26.15 6.14 -4.94
N VAL A 30 -26.16 6.53 -3.67
CA VAL A 30 -26.01 7.92 -3.21
C VAL A 30 -24.61 8.09 -2.65
N CYS A 31 -23.79 8.87 -3.34
CA CYS A 31 -22.43 9.24 -2.97
C CYS A 31 -22.47 10.61 -2.26
N PHE A 32 -22.31 10.62 -0.95
CA PHE A 32 -22.40 11.81 -0.11
C PHE A 32 -21.03 12.23 0.43
N ASP A 33 -20.70 13.51 0.35
CA ASP A 33 -19.58 14.09 1.10
C ASP A 33 -19.93 15.50 1.62
N PRO A 34 -19.66 15.82 2.90
CA PRO A 34 -19.88 17.17 3.41
C PRO A 34 -18.89 18.21 2.86
N ASP A 35 -17.77 17.80 2.28
CA ASP A 35 -16.78 18.67 1.66
C ASP A 35 -17.18 19.02 0.22
N VAL A 36 -17.63 20.26 0.04
CA VAL A 36 -18.02 20.82 -1.25
C VAL A 36 -16.90 20.72 -2.29
N ALA A 37 -15.65 20.93 -1.87
CA ALA A 37 -14.49 20.88 -2.76
C ALA A 37 -14.24 19.46 -3.31
N ARG A 38 -14.72 18.43 -2.61
CA ARG A 38 -14.62 17.04 -3.03
C ARG A 38 -15.79 16.60 -3.90
N ILE A 39 -17.01 17.01 -3.55
CA ILE A 39 -18.22 16.51 -4.24
C ILE A 39 -18.50 17.22 -5.55
N GLU A 40 -18.22 18.52 -5.66
CA GLU A 40 -18.52 19.29 -6.87
C GLU A 40 -17.78 18.79 -8.11
N PRO A 41 -16.47 18.46 -8.07
CA PRO A 41 -15.78 17.83 -9.19
C PRO A 41 -16.39 16.47 -9.56
N LEU A 42 -16.72 15.64 -8.57
CA LEU A 42 -17.31 14.31 -8.79
C LEU A 42 -18.67 14.39 -9.48
N ALA A 43 -19.52 15.35 -9.08
CA ALA A 43 -20.80 15.61 -9.73
C ALA A 43 -20.66 16.03 -11.21
N ARG A 44 -19.50 16.54 -11.60
CA ARG A 44 -19.14 16.87 -13.00
C ARG A 44 -18.36 15.75 -13.70
N GLY A 45 -18.19 14.58 -13.07
CA GLY A 45 -17.42 13.46 -13.60
C GLY A 45 -15.90 13.63 -13.54
N VAL A 46 -15.39 14.61 -12.78
CA VAL A 46 -13.95 14.82 -12.58
C VAL A 46 -13.51 14.08 -11.33
N LEU A 47 -12.73 13.01 -11.52
CA LEU A 47 -12.31 12.13 -10.44
C LEU A 47 -10.97 12.58 -9.82
N PRO A 48 -10.85 12.63 -8.47
CA PRO A 48 -9.62 13.04 -7.79
C PRO A 48 -8.59 11.91 -7.65
N VAL A 49 -8.94 10.70 -8.09
CA VAL A 49 -8.11 9.49 -7.98
C VAL A 49 -8.04 8.78 -9.33
N SER A 50 -6.92 8.11 -9.58
CA SER A 50 -6.72 7.29 -10.77
C SER A 50 -6.66 5.81 -10.38
N GLU A 51 -7.57 5.03 -10.94
CA GLU A 51 -7.61 3.57 -10.83
C GLU A 51 -7.99 3.00 -12.21
N PRO A 52 -7.44 1.84 -12.60
CA PRO A 52 -7.85 1.19 -13.84
C PRO A 52 -9.37 1.03 -13.94
N GLN A 53 -9.96 1.42 -15.07
CA GLN A 53 -11.39 1.31 -15.41
C GLN A 53 -12.35 2.20 -14.60
N LEU A 54 -11.86 3.05 -13.68
CA LEU A 54 -12.74 3.83 -12.81
C LEU A 54 -13.57 4.86 -13.60
N ASP A 55 -12.94 5.64 -14.49
CA ASP A 55 -13.62 6.65 -15.31
C ASP A 55 -14.71 6.03 -16.18
N ASP A 56 -14.41 4.91 -16.84
CA ASP A 56 -15.38 4.17 -17.66
C ASP A 56 -16.57 3.68 -16.83
N LEU A 57 -16.33 3.16 -15.63
CA LEU A 57 -17.38 2.66 -14.74
C LEU A 57 -18.29 3.79 -14.23
N VAL A 58 -17.71 4.95 -13.89
CA VAL A 58 -18.49 6.14 -13.51
C VAL A 58 -19.38 6.58 -14.66
N ALA A 59 -18.83 6.70 -15.87
CA ALA A 59 -19.60 7.10 -17.05
C ALA A 59 -20.74 6.11 -17.38
N ARG A 60 -20.45 4.80 -17.35
CA ARG A 60 -21.45 3.76 -17.62
C ARG A 60 -22.57 3.68 -16.59
N ASN A 61 -22.30 4.07 -15.33
CA ASN A 61 -23.26 3.96 -14.23
C ASN A 61 -23.85 5.31 -13.80
N GLY A 62 -23.74 6.36 -14.63
CA GLY A 62 -24.21 7.70 -14.29
C GLY A 62 -25.70 7.75 -13.87
N GLU A 63 -26.56 6.94 -14.46
CA GLU A 63 -27.99 6.87 -14.07
C GLU A 63 -28.23 6.23 -12.69
N ARG A 64 -27.25 5.49 -12.18
CA ARG A 64 -27.29 4.81 -10.88
C ARG A 64 -26.47 5.52 -9.81
N LEU A 65 -25.65 6.50 -10.17
CA LEU A 65 -24.74 7.22 -9.27
C LEU A 65 -25.20 8.67 -9.11
N SER A 66 -25.52 9.08 -7.88
CA SER A 66 -25.77 10.48 -7.55
C SER A 66 -24.73 10.99 -6.57
N PHE A 67 -24.02 12.07 -6.92
CA PHE A 67 -23.06 12.75 -6.04
C PHE A 67 -23.74 13.97 -5.40
N THR A 68 -23.71 14.07 -4.07
CA THR A 68 -24.45 15.11 -3.33
C THR A 68 -23.73 15.58 -2.08
N GLY A 69 -23.84 16.88 -1.78
CA GLY A 69 -23.43 17.48 -0.50
C GLY A 69 -24.58 17.66 0.49
N ASP A 70 -25.81 17.30 0.10
CA ASP A 70 -26.99 17.41 0.95
C ASP A 70 -27.21 16.10 1.74
N PRO A 71 -27.10 16.14 3.09
CA PRO A 71 -27.35 14.95 3.89
C PRO A 71 -28.80 14.43 3.78
N ALA A 72 -29.78 15.25 3.36
CA ALA A 72 -31.16 14.82 3.19
C ALA A 72 -31.32 13.67 2.18
N ASP A 73 -30.43 13.59 1.18
CA ASP A 73 -30.45 12.51 0.17
C ASP A 73 -30.14 11.13 0.78
N LEU A 74 -29.48 11.08 1.95
CA LEU A 74 -29.24 9.83 2.68
C LEU A 74 -30.54 9.17 3.16
N THR A 75 -31.64 9.91 3.27
CA THR A 75 -32.95 9.35 3.64
C THR A 75 -33.47 8.32 2.63
N ALA A 76 -33.02 8.40 1.37
CA ALA A 76 -33.41 7.44 0.33
C ALA A 76 -32.69 6.09 0.45
N CYS A 77 -31.66 5.97 1.30
CA CYS A 77 -30.82 4.79 1.39
C CYS A 77 -31.39 3.74 2.37
N ASP A 78 -31.19 2.47 2.05
CA ASP A 78 -31.49 1.32 2.93
C ASP A 78 -30.24 0.87 3.70
N VAL A 79 -29.06 1.02 3.09
CA VAL A 79 -27.75 0.75 3.69
C VAL A 79 -26.86 1.95 3.44
N ILE A 80 -26.18 2.48 4.46
CA ILE A 80 -25.27 3.62 4.33
C ILE A 80 -23.91 3.26 4.92
N TYR A 81 -22.90 3.29 4.08
CA TYR A 81 -21.50 3.14 4.46
C TYR A 81 -20.90 4.47 4.90
N VAL A 82 -20.12 4.46 5.99
CA VAL A 82 -19.29 5.58 6.43
C VAL A 82 -17.84 5.23 6.11
N ALA A 83 -17.27 5.93 5.14
CA ALA A 83 -16.01 5.57 4.47
C ALA A 83 -15.00 6.74 4.30
N PRO A 84 -14.87 7.71 5.24
CA PRO A 84 -13.79 8.70 5.12
C PRO A 84 -12.42 8.05 5.34
N ASP A 85 -11.36 8.68 4.83
CA ASP A 85 -10.01 8.32 5.25
C ASP A 85 -9.83 8.69 6.73
N VAL A 86 -9.11 7.85 7.47
CA VAL A 86 -8.72 8.10 8.87
C VAL A 86 -7.26 8.56 8.84
N PRO A 87 -6.98 9.86 9.01
CA PRO A 87 -5.62 10.38 8.98
C PRO A 87 -4.76 9.72 10.05
N THR A 88 -3.47 9.59 9.79
CA THR A 88 -2.50 9.04 10.73
C THR A 88 -1.28 9.96 10.80
N ASP A 89 -0.80 10.20 12.01
CA ASP A 89 0.46 10.92 12.23
C ASP A 89 1.69 10.05 11.89
N ASP A 90 2.88 10.63 12.03
CA ASP A 90 4.13 9.93 11.71
C ASP A 90 4.52 8.86 12.74
N GLU A 91 3.85 8.82 13.91
CA GLU A 91 4.01 7.78 14.94
C GLU A 91 3.00 6.63 14.80
N GLY A 92 2.05 6.73 13.85
CA GLY A 92 1.01 5.73 13.64
C GLY A 92 -0.27 5.98 14.45
N GLY A 93 -0.39 7.13 15.11
CA GLY A 93 -1.60 7.56 15.82
C GLY A 93 -2.72 7.94 14.85
N SER A 94 -3.91 7.37 15.04
CA SER A 94 -5.07 7.63 14.16
C SER A 94 -5.93 8.80 14.67
N ASP A 95 -6.23 9.75 13.79
CA ASP A 95 -7.21 10.82 14.06
C ASP A 95 -8.63 10.34 13.75
N LEU A 96 -9.40 10.06 14.80
CA LEU A 96 -10.78 9.60 14.69
C LEU A 96 -11.81 10.75 14.58
N GLY A 97 -11.37 12.01 14.66
CA GLY A 97 -12.25 13.18 14.57
C GLY A 97 -13.10 13.20 13.30
N PRO A 98 -12.50 13.10 12.10
CA PRO A 98 -13.24 13.14 10.84
C PRO A 98 -14.31 12.06 10.71
N ILE A 99 -14.00 10.81 11.07
CA ILE A 99 -14.95 9.70 11.01
C ILE A 99 -16.08 9.85 12.03
N ASN A 100 -15.78 10.33 13.24
CA ASN A 100 -16.80 10.59 14.25
C ASN A 100 -17.79 11.65 13.76
N ALA A 101 -17.29 12.77 13.24
CA ALA A 101 -18.13 13.86 12.73
C ALA A 101 -19.01 13.42 11.55
N LEU A 102 -18.46 12.62 10.63
CA LEU A 102 -19.23 12.11 9.50
C LEU A 102 -20.25 11.06 9.93
N LEU A 103 -19.91 10.16 10.87
CA LEU A 103 -20.84 9.20 11.44
C LEU A 103 -22.02 9.91 12.12
N ASP A 104 -21.77 10.93 12.93
CA ASP A 104 -22.82 11.70 13.61
C ASP A 104 -23.75 12.39 12.59
N LYS A 105 -23.20 12.95 11.50
CA LYS A 105 -24.01 13.55 10.43
C LYS A 105 -24.87 12.51 9.70
N VAL A 106 -24.32 11.34 9.39
CA VAL A 106 -25.06 10.24 8.76
C VAL A 106 -26.17 9.74 9.68
N LEU A 107 -25.90 9.56 10.97
CA LEU A 107 -26.89 9.12 11.94
C LEU A 107 -28.07 10.08 12.06
N GLY A 108 -27.80 11.40 12.04
CA GLY A 108 -28.82 12.44 12.11
C GLY A 108 -29.70 12.57 10.86
N ALA A 109 -29.21 12.14 9.69
CA ALA A 109 -29.93 12.26 8.43
C ALA A 109 -30.60 10.96 7.95
N ALA A 110 -30.02 9.81 8.29
CA ALA A 110 -30.52 8.52 7.84
C ALA A 110 -31.86 8.13 8.50
N ARG A 111 -32.70 7.43 7.74
CA ARG A 111 -33.95 6.85 8.26
C ARG A 111 -33.68 5.95 9.47
N ALA A 112 -34.68 5.83 10.35
CA ALA A 112 -34.60 5.01 11.56
C ALA A 112 -34.23 3.54 11.28
N ASP A 113 -34.73 2.99 10.17
CA ASP A 113 -34.56 1.60 9.74
C ASP A 113 -33.36 1.37 8.81
N ALA A 114 -32.61 2.43 8.43
CA ALA A 114 -31.44 2.28 7.56
C ALA A 114 -30.28 1.58 8.30
N VAL A 115 -29.63 0.64 7.61
CA VAL A 115 -28.44 -0.05 8.11
C VAL A 115 -27.24 0.85 7.96
N ILE A 116 -26.52 1.14 9.04
CA ILE A 116 -25.29 1.96 8.99
C ILE A 116 -24.08 1.05 9.13
N VAL A 117 -23.12 1.19 8.23
CA VAL A 117 -21.92 0.35 8.17
C VAL A 117 -20.66 1.22 8.19
N VAL A 118 -19.80 1.06 9.17
CA VAL A 118 -18.47 1.68 9.16
C VAL A 118 -17.57 0.86 8.22
N LEU A 119 -17.00 1.50 7.20
CA LEU A 119 -16.09 0.87 6.23
C LEU A 119 -14.63 1.27 6.45
N SER A 120 -14.40 2.47 6.98
CA SER A 120 -13.08 2.98 7.27
C SER A 120 -12.35 2.11 8.29
N GLN A 121 -11.04 1.96 8.13
CA GLN A 121 -10.25 1.26 9.11
C GLN A 121 -10.19 2.04 10.44
N VAL A 122 -10.62 1.39 11.51
CA VAL A 122 -10.72 1.95 12.87
C VAL A 122 -10.08 1.00 13.89
N PRO A 123 -9.65 1.50 15.06
CA PRO A 123 -9.06 0.63 16.08
C PRO A 123 -10.10 -0.33 16.69
N PRO A 124 -9.69 -1.52 17.15
CA PRO A 124 -10.57 -2.45 17.85
C PRO A 124 -11.32 -1.80 19.03
N GLY A 125 -12.64 -2.01 19.06
CA GLY A 125 -13.58 -1.45 20.02
C GLY A 125 -14.30 -0.19 19.54
N PHE A 126 -13.90 0.40 18.41
CA PHE A 126 -14.51 1.63 17.90
C PHE A 126 -16.01 1.46 17.65
N THR A 127 -16.40 0.47 16.84
CA THR A 127 -17.79 0.28 16.42
C THR A 127 -18.68 -0.12 17.60
N ARG A 128 -18.16 -0.89 18.56
CA ARG A 128 -18.87 -1.20 19.81
C ARG A 128 -19.12 0.05 20.65
N GLY A 129 -18.12 0.93 20.78
CA GLY A 129 -18.24 2.19 21.51
C GLY A 129 -19.19 3.21 20.86
N LYS A 130 -19.57 2.99 19.60
CA LYS A 130 -20.50 3.85 18.84
C LYS A 130 -21.92 3.31 18.72
N GLN A 131 -22.20 2.12 19.27
CA GLN A 131 -23.57 1.59 19.28
C GLN A 131 -24.54 2.56 19.97
N ARG A 132 -25.79 2.54 19.50
CA ARG A 132 -26.89 3.34 20.05
C ARG A 132 -28.06 2.41 20.39
N ALA A 133 -28.89 2.79 21.34
CA ALA A 133 -30.02 1.95 21.78
C ALA A 133 -31.10 1.80 20.69
N ASP A 134 -31.24 2.82 19.86
CA ASP A 134 -32.23 2.93 18.78
C ASP A 134 -31.69 2.45 17.42
N ARG A 135 -30.38 2.21 17.30
CA ARG A 135 -29.76 1.78 16.04
C ARG A 135 -28.51 0.93 16.24
N ILE A 136 -28.50 -0.23 15.60
CA ILE A 136 -27.34 -1.12 15.54
C ILE A 136 -26.45 -0.70 14.38
N LEU A 137 -25.17 -0.44 14.66
CA LEU A 137 -24.17 -0.18 13.63
C LEU A 137 -23.43 -1.46 13.28
N TYR A 138 -23.07 -1.62 12.03
CA TYR A 138 -22.20 -2.69 11.55
C TYR A 138 -20.82 -2.13 11.20
N TYR A 139 -19.85 -3.03 11.09
CA TYR A 139 -18.54 -2.74 10.54
C TYR A 139 -18.28 -3.67 9.35
N GLN A 140 -17.57 -3.19 8.34
CA GLN A 140 -17.09 -4.02 7.24
C GLN A 140 -15.62 -3.75 7.01
N VAL A 141 -14.81 -4.82 6.97
CA VAL A 141 -13.39 -4.69 6.67
C VAL A 141 -13.19 -4.37 5.20
N GLU A 142 -12.51 -3.26 4.91
CA GLU A 142 -12.02 -2.97 3.56
C GLU A 142 -10.71 -3.73 3.27
N THR A 143 -10.53 -4.20 2.04
CA THR A 143 -9.30 -4.88 1.60
C THR A 143 -8.80 -4.37 0.25
N LEU A 144 -9.08 -3.11 -0.08
CA LEU A 144 -8.67 -2.52 -1.35
C LEU A 144 -7.14 -2.42 -1.43
N ILE A 145 -6.63 -2.50 -2.66
CA ILE A 145 -5.22 -2.36 -2.97
C ILE A 145 -5.13 -1.30 -4.07
N PHE A 146 -4.38 -0.22 -3.83
CA PHE A 146 -4.16 0.83 -4.83
C PHE A 146 -3.67 0.25 -6.16
N GLY A 147 -4.24 0.74 -7.26
CA GLY A 147 -3.98 0.26 -8.62
C GLY A 147 -4.76 -1.01 -9.01
N ARG A 148 -5.45 -1.65 -8.04
CA ARG A 148 -6.39 -2.76 -8.26
C ARG A 148 -7.66 -2.58 -7.44
N ALA A 149 -7.97 -1.34 -7.05
CA ALA A 149 -9.04 -1.11 -6.08
C ALA A 149 -10.41 -1.43 -6.69
N VAL A 150 -10.62 -1.02 -7.94
CA VAL A 150 -11.83 -1.30 -8.71
C VAL A 150 -12.06 -2.81 -8.87
N GLU A 151 -11.04 -3.53 -9.33
CA GLU A 151 -11.09 -5.00 -9.48
C GLU A 151 -11.49 -5.68 -8.18
N ARG A 152 -10.84 -5.32 -7.06
CA ARG A 152 -11.11 -5.92 -5.74
C ARG A 152 -12.47 -5.53 -5.16
N ALA A 153 -12.96 -4.33 -5.46
CA ALA A 153 -14.30 -3.92 -5.06
C ALA A 153 -15.39 -4.67 -5.84
N LEU A 154 -15.15 -4.96 -7.12
CA LEU A 154 -16.09 -5.68 -7.99
C LEU A 154 -16.10 -7.18 -7.73
N LEU A 155 -14.93 -7.75 -7.44
CA LEU A 155 -14.70 -9.19 -7.27
C LEU A 155 -13.95 -9.46 -5.94
N PRO A 156 -14.56 -9.14 -4.78
CA PRO A 156 -13.94 -9.39 -3.50
C PRO A 156 -13.80 -10.90 -3.24
N GLU A 157 -12.71 -11.34 -2.61
CA GLU A 157 -12.56 -12.76 -2.28
C GLU A 157 -13.50 -13.17 -1.12
N ARG A 158 -13.87 -12.21 -0.26
CA ARG A 158 -14.81 -12.37 0.85
C ARG A 158 -15.28 -11.00 1.37
N TYR A 159 -16.39 -11.00 2.09
CA TYR A 159 -16.76 -9.92 3.00
C TYR A 159 -16.56 -10.33 4.46
N ILE A 160 -15.98 -9.44 5.26
CA ILE A 160 -15.83 -9.63 6.71
C ILE A 160 -16.68 -8.56 7.39
N VAL A 161 -17.66 -9.00 8.18
CA VAL A 161 -18.67 -8.12 8.77
C VAL A 161 -18.59 -8.19 10.28
N GLY A 162 -18.37 -7.05 10.93
CA GLY A 162 -18.46 -6.87 12.37
C GLY A 162 -19.91 -6.58 12.79
N CYS A 163 -20.43 -7.37 13.73
CA CYS A 163 -21.76 -7.24 14.32
C CYS A 163 -21.73 -7.58 15.82
N ALA A 164 -22.84 -7.34 16.53
CA ALA A 164 -22.94 -7.65 17.96
C ALA A 164 -22.95 -9.17 18.22
N ASP A 165 -23.75 -9.91 17.45
CA ASP A 165 -23.88 -11.36 17.52
C ASP A 165 -23.77 -11.97 16.10
N PRO A 166 -22.68 -12.69 15.77
CA PRO A 166 -22.49 -13.29 14.46
C PRO A 166 -23.40 -14.49 14.18
N ALA A 167 -24.11 -15.01 15.19
CA ALA A 167 -25.12 -16.05 14.98
C ALA A 167 -26.43 -15.48 14.42
N GLN A 168 -26.66 -14.17 14.55
CA GLN A 168 -27.86 -13.52 14.04
C GLN A 168 -27.75 -13.23 12.54
N PRO A 169 -28.86 -13.36 11.78
CA PRO A 169 -28.87 -12.96 10.39
C PRO A 169 -28.60 -11.46 10.24
N LEU A 170 -27.76 -11.09 9.26
CA LEU A 170 -27.66 -9.70 8.81
C LEU A 170 -29.01 -9.21 8.28
N PRO A 171 -29.34 -7.90 8.41
CA PRO A 171 -30.57 -7.32 7.87
C PRO A 171 -30.70 -7.57 6.36
N ASP A 172 -31.92 -7.81 5.88
CA ASP A 172 -32.18 -8.28 4.51
C ASP A 172 -31.60 -7.37 3.43
N ALA A 173 -31.72 -6.04 3.57
CA ALA A 173 -31.14 -5.08 2.63
C ALA A 173 -29.61 -5.19 2.57
N TYR A 174 -28.97 -5.32 3.73
CA TYR A 174 -27.52 -5.44 3.82
C TYR A 174 -27.02 -6.79 3.29
N ARG A 175 -27.69 -7.88 3.65
CA ARG A 175 -27.41 -9.22 3.11
C ARG A 175 -27.55 -9.25 1.59
N THR A 176 -28.65 -8.72 1.05
CA THR A 176 -28.90 -8.65 -0.40
C THR A 176 -27.78 -7.90 -1.14
N PHE A 177 -27.29 -6.81 -0.54
CA PHE A 177 -26.16 -6.06 -1.11
C PHE A 177 -24.87 -6.88 -1.15
N LEU A 178 -24.51 -7.52 -0.03
CA LEU A 178 -23.29 -8.33 0.06
C LEU A 178 -23.34 -9.54 -0.87
N GLU A 179 -24.46 -10.27 -0.91
CA GLU A 179 -24.62 -11.50 -1.72
C GLU A 179 -24.51 -11.23 -3.23
N ALA A 180 -24.83 -10.02 -3.69
CA ALA A 180 -24.72 -9.65 -5.11
C ALA A 180 -23.28 -9.66 -5.66
N HIS A 181 -22.27 -9.72 -4.79
CA HIS A 181 -20.87 -9.84 -5.20
C HIS A 181 -20.40 -11.29 -5.35
N GLY A 182 -21.20 -12.27 -4.92
CA GLY A 182 -20.94 -13.70 -5.16
C GLY A 182 -19.76 -14.27 -4.37
N CYS A 183 -19.39 -13.67 -3.25
CA CYS A 183 -18.30 -14.14 -2.38
C CYS A 183 -18.82 -14.54 -0.99
N PRO A 184 -18.05 -15.33 -0.21
CA PRO A 184 -18.41 -15.67 1.16
C PRO A 184 -18.54 -14.44 2.05
N ILE A 185 -19.59 -14.42 2.88
CA ILE A 185 -19.80 -13.42 3.94
C ILE A 185 -19.40 -14.06 5.27
N LEU A 186 -18.53 -13.38 6.02
CA LEU A 186 -17.97 -13.85 7.29
C LEU A 186 -18.37 -12.90 8.42
N PRO A 187 -19.54 -13.11 9.06
CA PRO A 187 -19.93 -12.37 10.25
C PRO A 187 -19.04 -12.73 11.45
N MET A 188 -18.64 -11.72 12.21
CA MET A 188 -17.89 -11.88 13.46
C MET A 188 -18.19 -10.70 14.40
N ARG A 189 -17.69 -10.77 15.64
CA ARG A 189 -17.85 -9.66 16.60
C ARG A 189 -17.12 -8.41 16.10
N TYR A 190 -17.57 -7.22 16.53
CA TYR A 190 -16.95 -5.93 16.15
C TYR A 190 -15.43 -5.94 16.31
N GLU A 191 -14.94 -6.25 17.51
CA GLU A 191 -13.50 -6.27 17.80
C GLU A 191 -12.76 -7.31 16.95
N SER A 192 -13.41 -8.45 16.67
CA SER A 192 -12.85 -9.49 15.81
C SER A 192 -12.67 -9.00 14.38
N ALA A 193 -13.66 -8.28 13.82
CA ALA A 193 -13.57 -7.74 12.47
C ALA A 193 -12.54 -6.60 12.37
N GLU A 194 -12.55 -5.67 13.34
CA GLU A 194 -11.57 -4.58 13.41
C GLU A 194 -10.14 -5.12 13.54
N LEU A 195 -9.93 -6.13 14.40
CA LEU A 195 -8.65 -6.81 14.54
C LEU A 195 -8.29 -7.69 13.33
N ALA A 196 -9.26 -8.24 12.61
CA ALA A 196 -9.01 -9.07 11.43
C ALA A 196 -8.24 -8.29 10.34
N LYS A 197 -8.56 -7.00 10.15
CA LYS A 197 -7.81 -6.13 9.23
C LYS A 197 -6.33 -6.02 9.62
N ILE A 198 -6.08 -5.72 10.90
CA ILE A 198 -4.73 -5.63 11.45
C ILE A 198 -4.03 -6.99 11.34
N SER A 199 -4.73 -8.09 11.62
CA SER A 199 -4.18 -9.45 11.57
C SER A 199 -3.75 -9.85 10.16
N ILE A 200 -4.54 -9.52 9.14
CA ILE A 200 -4.16 -9.72 7.73
C ILE A 200 -2.83 -9.01 7.43
N ASN A 201 -2.72 -7.74 7.86
CA ASN A 201 -1.50 -6.97 7.68
C ASN A 201 -0.31 -7.53 8.48
N MET A 202 -0.53 -8.04 9.70
CA MET A 202 0.51 -8.70 10.49
C MET A 202 1.00 -9.99 9.84
N CYS A 203 0.12 -10.80 9.24
CA CYS A 203 0.53 -11.98 8.49
C CYS A 203 1.38 -11.62 7.25
N LEU A 204 1.04 -10.53 6.56
CA LEU A 204 1.85 -10.01 5.45
C LEU A 204 3.22 -9.54 5.93
N VAL A 205 3.27 -8.75 7.02
CA VAL A 205 4.53 -8.30 7.62
C VAL A 205 5.38 -9.48 8.06
N ALA A 206 4.81 -10.46 8.74
CA ALA A 206 5.52 -11.67 9.16
C ALA A 206 6.16 -12.38 7.97
N SER A 207 5.39 -12.60 6.90
CA SER A 207 5.88 -13.25 5.67
C SER A 207 7.05 -12.50 5.04
N VAL A 208 6.94 -11.18 4.91
CA VAL A 208 8.00 -10.32 4.34
C VAL A 208 9.23 -10.27 5.25
N SER A 209 9.06 -10.12 6.57
CA SER A 209 10.16 -10.11 7.52
C SER A 209 10.90 -11.45 7.58
N THR A 210 10.19 -12.57 7.48
CA THR A 210 10.80 -13.90 7.34
C THR A 210 11.57 -14.01 6.02
N ALA A 211 10.97 -13.60 4.90
CA ALA A 211 11.65 -13.61 3.60
C ALA A 211 12.91 -12.75 3.61
N ASN A 212 12.86 -11.55 4.19
CA ASN A 212 14.01 -10.66 4.36
C ASN A 212 15.15 -11.31 5.14
N THR A 213 14.82 -11.93 6.28
CA THR A 213 15.82 -12.57 7.15
C THR A 213 16.51 -13.73 6.43
N LEU A 214 15.74 -14.59 5.78
CA LEU A 214 16.28 -15.75 5.07
C LEU A 214 17.02 -15.35 3.78
N ALA A 215 16.53 -14.34 3.07
CA ALA A 215 17.21 -13.75 1.92
C ALA A 215 18.60 -13.22 2.30
N GLU A 216 18.72 -12.50 3.41
CA GLU A 216 20.03 -12.02 3.87
C GLU A 216 20.99 -13.16 4.23
N LEU A 217 20.48 -14.26 4.80
CA LEU A 217 21.31 -15.45 5.00
C LEU A 217 21.79 -16.05 3.68
N CYS A 218 20.91 -16.10 2.67
CA CYS A 218 21.25 -16.58 1.32
C CYS A 218 22.45 -15.81 0.74
N GLU A 219 22.48 -14.48 0.93
CA GLU A 219 23.60 -13.60 0.51
C GLU A 219 24.95 -14.01 1.14
N LYS A 220 24.96 -14.67 2.31
CA LYS A 220 26.18 -15.05 3.04
C LYS A 220 26.61 -16.49 2.85
N ILE A 221 25.66 -17.40 2.61
CA ILE A 221 25.93 -18.84 2.54
C ILE A 221 26.05 -19.37 1.11
N GLY A 222 25.89 -18.52 0.10
CA GLY A 222 25.97 -18.93 -1.31
C GLY A 222 24.64 -19.44 -1.90
N ALA A 223 23.50 -19.18 -1.25
CA ALA A 223 22.20 -19.60 -1.74
C ALA A 223 21.48 -18.44 -2.47
N ASP A 224 20.47 -18.74 -3.28
CA ASP A 224 19.61 -17.74 -3.92
C ASP A 224 18.16 -17.92 -3.44
N TRP A 225 17.62 -16.89 -2.80
CA TRP A 225 16.26 -16.90 -2.29
C TRP A 225 15.20 -17.14 -3.38
N SER A 226 15.45 -16.68 -4.61
CA SER A 226 14.54 -16.90 -5.74
C SER A 226 14.43 -18.37 -6.18
N GLU A 227 15.44 -19.20 -5.87
CA GLU A 227 15.38 -20.65 -6.10
C GLU A 227 14.50 -21.35 -5.05
N ILE A 228 14.38 -20.77 -3.85
CA ILE A 228 13.62 -21.31 -2.71
C ILE A 228 12.13 -20.96 -2.81
N VAL A 229 11.81 -19.74 -3.27
CA VAL A 229 10.43 -19.22 -3.32
C VAL A 229 9.43 -20.15 -4.04
N PRO A 230 9.73 -20.73 -5.22
CA PRO A 230 8.82 -21.65 -5.89
C PRO A 230 8.45 -22.86 -5.04
N ALA A 231 9.42 -23.45 -4.33
CA ALA A 231 9.18 -24.60 -3.45
C ALA A 231 8.23 -24.23 -2.29
N LEU A 232 8.40 -23.06 -1.68
CA LEU A 232 7.54 -22.57 -0.61
C LEU A 232 6.11 -22.31 -1.09
N LYS A 233 5.94 -21.71 -2.28
CA LYS A 233 4.63 -21.43 -2.87
C LYS A 233 3.83 -22.70 -3.21
N LEU A 234 4.52 -23.80 -3.50
CA LEU A 234 3.89 -25.10 -3.77
C LEU A 234 3.45 -25.83 -2.48
N ASP A 235 4.01 -25.47 -1.32
CA ASP A 235 3.50 -25.99 -0.04
C ASP A 235 2.14 -25.36 0.26
N ARG A 236 1.10 -26.21 0.30
CA ARG A 236 -0.30 -25.77 0.50
C ARG A 236 -0.54 -25.03 1.82
N ARG A 237 0.33 -25.20 2.82
CA ARG A 237 0.22 -24.51 4.12
C ARG A 237 0.74 -23.08 4.07
N ILE A 238 1.60 -22.78 3.09
CA ILE A 238 2.11 -21.43 2.79
C ILE A 238 1.25 -20.82 1.68
N GLY A 239 1.07 -21.54 0.58
CA GLY A 239 0.17 -21.19 -0.50
C GLY A 239 0.81 -20.37 -1.63
N GLN A 240 0.26 -20.56 -2.83
CA GLN A 240 0.79 -20.01 -4.08
C GLN A 240 0.81 -18.47 -4.14
N TYR A 241 -0.06 -17.83 -3.37
CA TYR A 241 -0.21 -16.36 -3.33
C TYR A 241 0.55 -15.69 -2.19
N SER A 242 1.36 -16.44 -1.43
CA SER A 242 2.12 -15.86 -0.32
C SER A 242 3.16 -14.84 -0.79
N TYR A 243 3.25 -13.75 -0.02
CA TYR A 243 4.22 -12.67 -0.23
C TYR A 243 5.58 -13.07 0.34
N LEU A 244 6.41 -13.65 -0.52
CA LEU A 244 7.75 -14.15 -0.19
C LEU A 244 8.86 -13.37 -0.87
N ALA A 245 8.56 -12.21 -1.48
CA ALA A 245 9.59 -11.36 -2.06
C ALA A 245 10.31 -10.58 -0.94
N PRO A 246 11.65 -10.61 -0.88
CA PRO A 246 12.39 -9.76 0.03
C PRO A 246 12.35 -8.31 -0.47
N GLY A 247 12.62 -7.37 0.43
CA GLY A 247 12.64 -5.94 0.15
C GLY A 247 13.49 -5.17 1.14
N LEU A 248 13.54 -3.85 0.95
CA LEU A 248 14.25 -2.91 1.83
C LEU A 248 13.42 -2.56 3.08
N GLY A 249 12.81 -3.58 3.69
CA GLY A 249 11.90 -3.44 4.84
C GLY A 249 10.43 -3.29 4.46
N ILE A 250 9.61 -3.03 5.48
CA ILE A 250 8.17 -2.80 5.36
C ILE A 250 7.94 -1.34 4.91
N ALA A 251 7.11 -1.18 3.89
CA ALA A 251 6.72 0.11 3.34
C ALA A 251 5.18 0.19 3.18
N GLY A 252 4.64 1.40 3.30
CA GLY A 252 3.21 1.69 3.17
C GLY A 252 2.57 2.05 4.52
N GLY A 253 1.96 3.23 4.56
CA GLY A 253 1.47 3.83 5.81
C GLY A 253 0.49 2.95 6.60
N ASN A 254 -0.33 2.14 5.92
CA ASN A 254 -1.27 1.23 6.60
C ASN A 254 -0.56 0.12 7.39
N LEU A 255 0.54 -0.45 6.87
CA LEU A 255 1.28 -1.51 7.57
C LEU A 255 2.02 -0.94 8.79
N GLU A 256 2.67 0.21 8.62
CA GLU A 256 3.40 0.88 9.70
C GLU A 256 2.47 1.34 10.82
N ARG A 257 1.31 1.93 10.48
CA ARG A 257 0.25 2.28 11.44
C ARG A 257 -0.24 1.05 12.22
N ASP A 258 -0.47 -0.07 11.53
CA ASP A 258 -1.01 -1.27 12.18
C ASP A 258 0.03 -1.90 13.12
N LEU A 259 1.32 -1.87 12.77
CA LEU A 259 2.41 -2.27 13.68
C LEU A 259 2.47 -1.38 14.93
N ALA A 260 2.35 -0.05 14.77
CA ALA A 260 2.29 0.89 15.88
C ALA A 260 1.07 0.65 16.76
N THR A 261 -0.09 0.41 16.14
CA THR A 261 -1.35 0.09 16.81
C THR A 261 -1.19 -1.16 17.69
N VAL A 262 -0.64 -2.25 17.16
CA VAL A 262 -0.44 -3.48 17.95
C VAL A 262 0.51 -3.25 19.12
N CYS A 263 1.63 -2.52 18.93
CA CYS A 263 2.54 -2.17 20.02
C CYS A 263 1.82 -1.35 21.10
N ALA A 264 1.06 -0.32 20.72
CA ALA A 264 0.33 0.54 21.65
C ALA A 264 -0.75 -0.22 22.42
N PHE A 265 -1.46 -1.14 21.75
CA PHE A 265 -2.41 -2.03 22.41
C PHE A 265 -1.73 -2.93 23.44
N ALA A 266 -0.58 -3.51 23.09
CA ALA A 266 0.16 -4.38 23.98
C ALA A 266 0.66 -3.63 25.22
N ASP A 267 1.22 -2.43 25.03
CA ASP A 267 1.69 -1.58 26.14
C ASP A 267 0.53 -1.17 27.06
N ARG A 268 -0.62 -0.81 26.48
CA ARG A 268 -1.81 -0.39 27.24
C ARG A 268 -2.48 -1.54 27.99
N LEU A 269 -2.53 -2.73 27.41
CA LEU A 269 -3.22 -3.90 27.97
C LEU A 269 -2.30 -4.84 28.76
N GLY A 270 -1.00 -4.55 28.80
CA GLY A 270 -0.01 -5.38 29.49
C GLY A 270 0.23 -6.73 28.81
N THR A 271 0.19 -6.79 27.46
CA THR A 271 0.49 -8.00 26.68
C THR A 271 1.85 -7.91 25.98
N ASP A 272 2.31 -9.01 25.39
CA ASP A 272 3.58 -9.03 24.64
C ASP A 272 3.43 -8.48 23.20
N ALA A 273 4.39 -7.65 22.79
CA ALA A 273 4.58 -7.22 21.41
C ALA A 273 6.01 -7.46 20.91
N GLY A 274 6.78 -8.34 21.57
CA GLY A 274 8.18 -8.60 21.24
C GLY A 274 8.39 -9.00 19.77
N MET A 275 7.52 -9.87 19.24
CA MET A 275 7.58 -10.29 17.84
C MET A 275 7.33 -9.12 16.87
N VAL A 276 6.34 -8.27 17.16
CA VAL A 276 6.01 -7.10 16.34
C VAL A 276 7.17 -6.10 16.35
N ARG A 277 7.76 -5.85 17.52
CA ARG A 277 8.96 -5.01 17.67
C ARG A 277 10.16 -5.58 16.92
N ALA A 278 10.31 -6.90 16.87
CA ALA A 278 11.34 -7.56 16.06
C ALA A 278 11.12 -7.35 14.56
N TRP A 279 9.88 -7.39 14.06
CA TRP A 279 9.59 -7.05 12.66
C TRP A 279 9.91 -5.59 12.32
N ILE A 280 9.62 -4.66 13.24
CA ILE A 280 10.01 -3.24 13.09
C ILE A 280 11.53 -3.11 13.03
N ALA A 281 12.27 -3.80 13.92
CA ALA A 281 13.73 -3.78 13.91
C ALA A 281 14.31 -4.40 12.63
N ASN A 282 13.76 -5.53 12.17
CA ASN A 282 14.12 -6.16 10.90
C ASN A 282 13.89 -5.19 9.73
N SER A 283 12.75 -4.50 9.69
CA SER A 283 12.45 -3.49 8.67
C SER A 283 13.52 -2.39 8.63
N ARG A 284 13.90 -1.85 9.79
CA ARG A 284 14.97 -0.83 9.89
C ARG A 284 16.31 -1.36 9.38
N HIS A 285 16.72 -2.55 9.83
CA HIS A 285 17.93 -3.22 9.38
C HIS A 285 17.97 -3.39 7.85
N ARG A 286 16.85 -3.79 7.24
CA ARG A 286 16.77 -3.98 5.79
C ARG A 286 16.80 -2.69 4.98
N ARG A 287 16.33 -1.56 5.52
CA ARG A 287 16.43 -0.25 4.85
C ARG A 287 17.88 0.16 4.63
N ASP A 288 18.78 -0.24 5.53
CA ASP A 288 20.19 0.13 5.45
C ASP A 288 20.96 -0.68 4.40
N TRP A 289 20.36 -1.73 3.84
CA TRP A 289 21.04 -2.65 2.92
C TRP A 289 21.72 -1.93 1.76
N ALA A 290 21.04 -0.99 1.09
CA ALA A 290 21.60 -0.30 -0.07
C ALA A 290 22.83 0.55 0.31
N ALA A 291 22.73 1.32 1.40
CA ALA A 291 23.81 2.16 1.89
C ALA A 291 24.99 1.33 2.40
N VAL A 292 24.74 0.23 3.12
CA VAL A 292 25.78 -0.70 3.60
C VAL A 292 26.48 -1.37 2.42
N THR A 293 25.72 -1.83 1.43
CA THR A 293 26.24 -2.54 0.26
C THR A 293 27.12 -1.64 -0.59
N ILE A 294 26.69 -0.42 -0.92
CA ILE A 294 27.48 0.49 -1.75
C ILE A 294 28.75 0.97 -1.03
N ARG A 295 28.68 1.14 0.30
CA ARG A 295 29.86 1.47 1.10
C ARG A 295 30.91 0.37 1.02
N ALA A 296 30.50 -0.88 1.24
CA ALA A 296 31.42 -2.02 1.20
C ALA A 296 31.94 -2.30 -0.21
N ALA A 297 31.08 -2.23 -1.24
CA ALA A 297 31.45 -2.56 -2.61
C ALA A 297 32.31 -1.48 -3.30
N LEU A 298 32.18 -0.20 -2.89
CA LEU A 298 32.81 0.92 -3.61
C LEU A 298 33.38 2.00 -2.70
N LEU A 299 32.56 2.61 -1.84
CA LEU A 299 32.92 3.90 -1.23
C LEU A 299 34.01 3.80 -0.16
N GLN A 300 34.21 2.63 0.46
CA GLN A 300 35.36 2.41 1.35
C GLN A 300 36.70 2.47 0.61
N ALA A 301 36.77 1.88 -0.59
CA ALA A 301 37.98 1.87 -1.41
C ALA A 301 38.15 3.16 -2.24
N LYS A 302 37.03 3.77 -2.66
CA LYS A 302 37.00 4.98 -3.48
C LYS A 302 35.97 5.97 -2.94
N PRO A 303 36.29 6.74 -1.88
CA PRO A 303 35.35 7.70 -1.28
C PRO A 303 34.86 8.79 -2.24
N ASP A 304 35.69 9.15 -3.22
CA ASP A 304 35.41 10.16 -4.25
C ASP A 304 34.60 9.65 -5.45
N ALA A 305 34.14 8.39 -5.40
CA ALA A 305 33.40 7.78 -6.49
C ALA A 305 32.08 8.50 -6.79
N THR A 306 31.70 8.47 -8.06
CA THR A 306 30.40 8.98 -8.52
C THR A 306 29.39 7.84 -8.53
N VAL A 307 28.27 8.02 -7.85
CA VAL A 307 27.18 7.03 -7.78
C VAL A 307 25.97 7.59 -8.52
N ALA A 308 25.54 6.90 -9.56
CA ALA A 308 24.27 7.15 -10.21
C ALA A 308 23.12 6.63 -9.34
N VAL A 309 22.04 7.38 -9.25
CA VAL A 309 20.84 7.02 -8.49
C VAL A 309 19.64 7.10 -9.41
N TRP A 310 18.93 5.97 -9.52
CA TRP A 310 17.67 5.87 -10.23
C TRP A 310 16.53 5.75 -9.21
N GLY A 311 15.77 6.84 -9.08
CA GLY A 311 14.59 6.90 -8.22
C GLY A 311 14.81 7.63 -6.88
N LEU A 312 13.86 8.51 -6.56
CA LEU A 312 13.74 9.25 -5.30
C LEU A 312 12.36 9.12 -4.66
N ALA A 313 11.31 8.87 -5.45
CA ALA A 313 9.97 8.64 -4.92
C ALA A 313 9.91 7.40 -4.02
N TYR A 314 8.96 7.38 -3.08
CA TYR A 314 8.84 6.23 -2.16
C TYR A 314 8.41 4.92 -2.87
N LYS A 315 7.76 5.05 -4.03
CA LYS A 315 7.39 3.96 -4.95
C LYS A 315 7.26 4.50 -6.37
N GLU A 316 7.09 3.61 -7.34
CA GLU A 316 6.75 3.98 -8.72
C GLU A 316 5.40 4.70 -8.83
N ASN A 317 5.22 5.46 -9.91
CA ASN A 317 3.99 6.16 -10.29
C ASN A 317 3.52 7.23 -9.29
N THR A 318 4.43 7.85 -8.52
CA THR A 318 4.12 8.97 -7.63
C THR A 318 5.27 9.97 -7.53
N HIS A 319 4.93 11.24 -7.28
CA HIS A 319 5.89 12.31 -6.96
C HIS A 319 6.13 12.44 -5.45
N SER A 320 5.49 11.61 -4.63
CA SER A 320 5.61 11.72 -3.18
C SER A 320 6.94 11.16 -2.68
N VAL A 321 7.63 11.96 -1.88
CA VAL A 321 8.87 11.61 -1.19
C VAL A 321 8.68 11.36 0.31
N LYS A 322 7.43 11.44 0.81
CA LYS A 322 7.14 11.21 2.23
C LYS A 322 7.60 9.80 2.61
N ASN A 323 8.46 9.70 3.62
CA ASN A 323 9.07 8.45 4.09
C ASN A 323 9.79 7.65 2.99
N SER A 324 10.35 8.33 1.98
CA SER A 324 11.08 7.67 0.88
C SER A 324 12.30 6.89 1.38
N PRO A 325 12.37 5.56 1.12
CA PRO A 325 13.56 4.77 1.43
C PRO A 325 14.80 5.24 0.65
N SER A 326 14.61 5.80 -0.54
CA SER A 326 15.68 6.36 -1.35
C SER A 326 16.34 7.53 -0.63
N LEU A 327 15.55 8.48 -0.12
CA LEU A 327 16.08 9.62 0.63
C LEU A 327 16.78 9.19 1.92
N ALA A 328 16.19 8.23 2.66
CA ALA A 328 16.80 7.67 3.85
C ALA A 328 18.16 7.00 3.54
N THR A 329 18.28 6.31 2.40
CA THR A 329 19.53 5.72 1.92
C THR A 329 20.57 6.80 1.62
N LEU A 330 20.19 7.84 0.87
CA LEU A 330 21.12 8.92 0.49
C LEU A 330 21.61 9.74 1.68
N ALA A 331 20.77 9.94 2.70
CA ALA A 331 21.15 10.61 3.94
C ALA A 331 22.29 9.89 4.70
N GLN A 332 22.45 8.57 4.50
CA GLN A 332 23.56 7.80 5.08
C GLN A 332 24.86 7.87 4.27
N LEU A 333 24.86 8.60 3.14
CA LEU A 333 25.99 8.69 2.22
C LEU A 333 26.50 10.13 2.01
N PRO A 334 26.63 10.98 3.06
CA PRO A 334 26.81 12.43 2.94
C PRO A 334 28.01 12.90 2.10
N GLY A 335 29.02 12.06 1.92
CA GLY A 335 30.22 12.36 1.13
C GLY A 335 30.21 11.82 -0.30
N ALA A 336 29.23 11.00 -0.69
CA ALA A 336 29.18 10.40 -2.02
C ALA A 336 28.85 11.46 -3.08
N LYS A 337 29.44 11.41 -4.28
CA LYS A 337 29.04 12.27 -5.40
C LYS A 337 27.87 11.62 -6.12
N LEU A 338 26.70 12.28 -6.15
CA LEU A 338 25.47 11.66 -6.65
C LEU A 338 25.02 12.28 -7.98
N ARG A 339 24.73 11.44 -8.98
CA ARG A 339 24.01 11.82 -10.21
C ARG A 339 22.63 11.16 -10.18
N ILE A 340 21.58 11.96 -10.08
CA ILE A 340 20.24 11.46 -9.74
C ILE A 340 19.29 11.66 -10.90
N HIS A 341 18.54 10.63 -11.22
CA HIS A 341 17.36 10.72 -12.07
C HIS A 341 16.16 10.11 -11.35
N ASP A 342 15.05 10.85 -11.29
CA ASP A 342 13.72 10.34 -11.00
C ASP A 342 12.73 11.00 -11.97
N PRO A 343 11.74 10.26 -12.51
CA PRO A 343 10.86 10.81 -13.54
C PRO A 343 9.92 11.92 -13.03
N LEU A 344 9.57 11.90 -11.74
CA LEU A 344 8.58 12.79 -11.15
C LEU A 344 9.11 13.63 -9.98
N VAL A 345 10.28 13.29 -9.43
CA VAL A 345 10.87 13.96 -8.27
C VAL A 345 12.16 14.68 -8.65
N PRO A 346 12.29 15.99 -8.39
CA PRO A 346 13.52 16.72 -8.69
C PRO A 346 14.66 16.28 -7.76
N ALA A 347 15.89 16.27 -8.28
CA ALA A 347 17.07 15.88 -7.52
C ALA A 347 17.32 16.72 -6.26
N SER A 348 16.84 17.97 -6.22
CA SER A 348 16.91 18.83 -5.03
C SER A 348 16.19 18.24 -3.81
N ALA A 349 15.20 17.37 -4.01
CA ALA A 349 14.52 16.65 -2.94
C ALA A 349 15.45 15.68 -2.19
N ALA A 350 16.61 15.33 -2.76
CA ALA A 350 17.61 14.49 -2.11
C ALA A 350 18.19 15.12 -0.82
N GLY A 351 18.15 16.45 -0.70
CA GLY A 351 18.75 17.16 0.45
C GLY A 351 20.26 16.90 0.60
N HIS A 352 20.95 16.57 -0.49
CA HIS A 352 22.34 16.11 -0.48
C HIS A 352 23.25 17.11 -1.19
N ALA A 353 24.32 17.56 -0.52
CA ALA A 353 25.15 18.68 -0.98
C ALA A 353 25.80 18.49 -2.36
N THR A 354 26.12 17.24 -2.71
CA THR A 354 26.79 16.85 -3.96
C THR A 354 25.82 16.32 -5.02
N ALA A 355 24.50 16.31 -4.77
CA ALA A 355 23.54 15.75 -5.70
C ALA A 355 23.34 16.66 -6.91
N ALA A 356 23.56 16.10 -8.10
CA ALA A 356 23.25 16.73 -9.37
C ALA A 356 22.11 15.94 -10.06
N GLY A 357 21.12 16.66 -10.57
CA GLY A 357 20.06 16.06 -11.38
C GLY A 357 20.55 15.74 -12.80
N ALA A 358 20.09 14.63 -13.35
CA ALA A 358 20.28 14.25 -14.75
C ALA A 358 18.97 14.37 -15.53
N ALA A 359 19.06 14.70 -16.82
CA ALA A 359 17.90 14.89 -17.68
C ALA A 359 17.16 13.60 -18.02
N ASP A 360 17.89 12.48 -18.05
CA ASP A 360 17.36 11.15 -18.34
C ASP A 360 18.18 10.07 -17.58
N PRO A 361 17.71 8.80 -17.56
CA PRO A 361 18.37 7.75 -16.80
C PRO A 361 19.79 7.44 -17.29
N ILE A 362 20.07 7.50 -18.59
CA ILE A 362 21.39 7.23 -19.17
C ILE A 362 22.35 8.38 -18.86
N ALA A 363 21.89 9.61 -18.95
CA ALA A 363 22.66 10.78 -18.54
C ALA A 363 23.07 10.72 -17.05
N ALA A 364 22.31 10.04 -16.19
CA ALA A 364 22.74 9.82 -14.80
C ALA A 364 23.95 8.87 -14.68
N LEU A 365 24.15 7.96 -15.65
CA LEU A 365 25.19 6.94 -15.65
C LEU A 365 26.54 7.44 -16.15
N GLU A 366 26.57 8.52 -16.92
CA GLU A 366 27.79 9.04 -17.55
C GLU A 366 28.89 9.30 -16.51
N GLY A 367 29.96 8.50 -16.60
CA GLY A 367 31.06 8.60 -15.65
C GLY A 367 30.69 8.22 -14.21
N ALA A 368 29.65 7.41 -14.01
CA ALA A 368 29.34 6.80 -12.72
C ALA A 368 30.21 5.55 -12.50
N ASP A 369 30.70 5.37 -11.27
CA ASP A 369 31.39 4.16 -10.83
C ASP A 369 30.41 3.05 -10.40
N ALA A 370 29.21 3.44 -9.97
CA ALA A 370 28.13 2.53 -9.61
C ALA A 370 26.75 3.11 -9.92
N LEU A 371 25.76 2.24 -10.06
CA LEU A 371 24.34 2.56 -10.14
C LEU A 371 23.61 1.98 -8.93
N MET A 372 22.76 2.78 -8.28
CA MET A 372 21.76 2.32 -7.32
C MET A 372 20.36 2.53 -7.88
N ILE A 373 19.57 1.47 -7.99
CA ILE A 373 18.16 1.53 -8.37
C ILE A 373 17.33 1.53 -7.08
N LEU A 374 16.89 2.71 -6.65
CA LEU A 374 16.20 2.90 -5.37
C LEU A 374 14.67 3.04 -5.50
N THR A 375 14.17 3.27 -6.72
CA THR A 375 12.74 3.19 -7.03
C THR A 375 12.55 2.41 -8.33
N PRO A 376 11.73 1.34 -8.37
CA PRO A 376 11.66 0.41 -9.49
C PRO A 376 10.79 0.89 -10.65
N TRP A 377 11.00 2.13 -11.13
CA TRP A 377 10.20 2.70 -12.21
C TRP A 377 10.20 1.80 -13.48
N PRO A 378 9.03 1.56 -14.12
CA PRO A 378 8.93 0.70 -15.29
C PRO A 378 9.87 1.08 -16.44
N GLN A 379 10.13 2.38 -16.62
CA GLN A 379 11.03 2.88 -17.67
C GLN A 379 12.49 2.44 -17.49
N TYR A 380 12.94 2.15 -16.27
CA TYR A 380 14.31 1.65 -16.02
C TYR A 380 14.49 0.23 -16.52
N ARG A 381 13.44 -0.61 -16.42
CA ARG A 381 13.42 -1.98 -16.96
C ARG A 381 13.58 -2.02 -18.48
N ALA A 382 13.16 -0.96 -19.18
CA ALA A 382 13.23 -0.89 -20.64
C ALA A 382 14.64 -0.58 -21.18
N ILE A 383 15.60 -0.22 -20.32
CA ILE A 383 16.95 0.16 -20.72
C ILE A 383 17.80 -1.11 -20.88
N PRO A 384 18.39 -1.37 -22.06
CA PRO A 384 19.26 -2.54 -22.26
C PRO A 384 20.50 -2.50 -21.36
N CYS A 385 20.88 -3.62 -20.77
CA CYS A 385 22.05 -3.71 -19.90
C CYS A 385 23.37 -3.35 -20.59
N ASP A 386 23.50 -3.61 -21.90
CA ASP A 386 24.67 -3.20 -22.67
C ASP A 386 24.79 -1.67 -22.76
N ALA A 387 23.67 -0.95 -22.83
CA ALA A 387 23.66 0.51 -22.81
C ALA A 387 24.05 1.05 -21.43
N ILE A 388 23.61 0.39 -20.36
CA ILE A 388 24.02 0.72 -18.97
C ILE A 388 25.53 0.54 -18.83
N ALA A 389 26.05 -0.61 -19.24
CA ALA A 389 27.48 -0.92 -19.18
C ALA A 389 28.34 0.04 -20.01
N ALA A 390 27.86 0.44 -21.19
CA ALA A 390 28.58 1.38 -22.06
C ALA A 390 28.60 2.82 -21.51
N ALA A 391 27.56 3.25 -20.79
CA ALA A 391 27.47 4.60 -20.24
C ALA A 391 28.26 4.79 -18.93
N MET A 392 28.42 3.72 -18.15
CA MET A 392 29.11 3.75 -16.85
C MET A 392 30.63 3.68 -17.01
N ARG A 393 31.35 4.29 -16.06
CA ARG A 393 32.82 4.10 -15.90
C ARG A 393 33.12 2.81 -15.14
N GLY A 394 32.35 2.57 -14.07
CA GLY A 394 32.45 1.34 -13.28
C GLY A 394 31.41 0.32 -13.72
N ARG A 395 31.34 -0.78 -12.97
CA ARG A 395 30.48 -1.93 -13.30
C ARG A 395 29.49 -2.31 -12.20
N ILE A 396 29.55 -1.65 -11.04
CA ILE A 396 28.76 -2.03 -9.87
C ILE A 396 27.31 -1.56 -10.03
N VAL A 397 26.35 -2.46 -9.93
CA VAL A 397 24.93 -2.14 -9.95
C VAL A 397 24.25 -2.75 -8.73
N LEU A 398 23.62 -1.90 -7.93
CA LEU A 398 22.75 -2.28 -6.82
C LEU A 398 21.31 -2.21 -7.30
N ASP A 399 20.68 -3.37 -7.44
CA ASP A 399 19.29 -3.52 -7.84
C ASP A 399 18.57 -4.40 -6.81
N PRO A 400 18.10 -3.82 -5.69
CA PRO A 400 17.40 -4.56 -4.66
C PRO A 400 15.99 -5.04 -5.08
N TYR A 401 15.46 -4.54 -6.21
CA TYR A 401 14.10 -4.82 -6.67
C TYR A 401 14.04 -5.79 -7.85
N GLY A 402 15.18 -6.15 -8.46
CA GLY A 402 15.22 -6.99 -9.66
C GLY A 402 14.54 -6.31 -10.86
N VAL A 403 14.83 -5.02 -11.04
CA VAL A 403 14.38 -4.24 -12.20
C VAL A 403 15.04 -4.73 -13.47
N LEU A 404 16.36 -4.97 -13.42
CA LEU A 404 17.16 -5.42 -14.56
C LEU A 404 17.12 -6.94 -14.68
N ASP A 405 17.22 -7.44 -15.91
CA ASP A 405 17.42 -8.86 -16.14
C ASP A 405 18.83 -9.26 -15.71
N LEU A 406 18.92 -10.09 -14.68
CA LEU A 406 20.19 -10.45 -14.05
C LEU A 406 21.15 -11.15 -15.03
N LYS A 407 20.63 -12.00 -15.92
CA LYS A 407 21.45 -12.74 -16.89
C LYS A 407 22.01 -11.80 -17.95
N ALA A 408 21.19 -10.90 -18.48
CA ALA A 408 21.61 -9.88 -19.43
C ALA A 408 22.64 -8.94 -18.79
N ALA A 409 22.37 -8.44 -17.58
CA ALA A 409 23.30 -7.55 -16.87
C ALA A 409 24.66 -8.20 -16.63
N HIS A 410 24.66 -9.44 -16.17
CA HIS A 410 25.89 -10.20 -16.00
C HIS A 410 26.59 -10.47 -17.33
N ALA A 411 25.86 -10.73 -18.42
CA ALA A 411 26.39 -10.89 -19.79
C ALA A 411 26.90 -9.58 -20.44
N SER A 412 26.46 -8.43 -19.95
CA SER A 412 26.98 -7.10 -20.32
C SER A 412 28.22 -6.66 -19.54
N GLY A 413 28.53 -7.33 -18.43
CA GLY A 413 29.79 -7.16 -17.69
C GLY A 413 29.63 -6.36 -16.41
N LEU A 414 28.39 -6.27 -15.92
CA LEU A 414 28.02 -5.59 -14.70
C LEU A 414 28.18 -6.54 -13.50
N ASP A 415 28.69 -6.00 -12.40
CA ASP A 415 28.71 -6.64 -11.09
C ASP A 415 27.38 -6.36 -10.39
N MET A 416 26.55 -7.39 -10.25
CA MET A 416 25.18 -7.25 -9.80
C MET A 416 25.05 -7.57 -8.32
N TYR A 417 24.53 -6.61 -7.55
CA TYR A 417 24.16 -6.75 -6.16
C TYR A 417 22.64 -6.67 -6.04
N THR A 418 22.02 -7.79 -5.66
CA THR A 418 20.56 -7.94 -5.56
C THR A 418 20.21 -8.59 -4.24
N LEU A 419 19.07 -8.21 -3.64
CA LEU A 419 18.63 -8.81 -2.38
C LEU A 419 18.46 -10.33 -2.52
N GLY A 420 18.89 -11.05 -1.49
CA GLY A 420 18.59 -12.48 -1.37
C GLY A 420 19.52 -13.42 -2.12
N ARG A 421 20.65 -12.93 -2.64
CA ARG A 421 21.65 -13.76 -3.34
C ARG A 421 23.06 -13.19 -3.21
N PRO A 422 24.12 -14.01 -3.32
CA PRO A 422 25.48 -13.52 -3.46
C PRO A 422 25.61 -12.54 -4.64
N PRO A 423 26.55 -11.57 -4.58
CA PRO A 423 26.88 -10.74 -5.72
C PRO A 423 27.27 -11.60 -6.92
N LEU A 424 26.77 -11.25 -8.09
CA LEU A 424 27.14 -11.90 -9.34
C LEU A 424 28.16 -11.01 -10.06
N LEU A 425 29.44 -11.36 -9.95
CA LEU A 425 30.55 -10.52 -10.39
C LEU A 425 30.95 -10.88 -11.81
N ALA A 426 31.27 -9.90 -12.64
CA ALA A 426 31.72 -10.14 -14.02
C ALA A 426 33.02 -10.97 -14.11
N SER A 427 33.79 -11.04 -13.02
CA SER A 427 34.96 -11.93 -12.88
C SER A 427 34.61 -13.42 -12.84
N ASP A 428 33.35 -13.77 -12.58
CA ASP A 428 32.89 -15.15 -12.44
C ASP A 428 32.56 -15.81 -13.79
N ARG A 429 32.84 -15.12 -14.91
CA ARG A 429 32.61 -15.60 -16.29
C ARG A 429 33.65 -16.56 -16.83
#